data_AF-A0A4Q4CVL7-F1
#
_entry.id   AF-A0A4Q4CVL7-F1
#
_cell.length_a   1.000
_cell.length_b   1.000
_cell.length_c   1.000
_cell.angle_alpha   90.00
_cell.angle_beta   90.00
_cell.angle_gamma   90.00
#
_symmetry.space_group_name_H-M   'P 1'
#
loop_
_entity.id
_entity.type
_entity.pdbx_description
1 polymer ?
#
loop_
_entity_poly.entity_id
_entity_poly.type
_entity_poly.pdbx_seq_one_letter_code
_entity_poly.pdbx_strand_id
1 'polypeptide(L)' 'MPRRDQALAVVVAVIWGCNFVAIHAGLTEVPPFLFLAIRFVLVAFPLVLFVPRPKASWQAVVAV' A
#
# COMPACT_ATOMS: atom_id res chain seq x y z
N MET A 1 -13.51 14.33 -18.05
CA MET A 1 -13.24 13.83 -16.68
C MET A 1 -13.88 14.80 -15.71
N PRO A 2 -14.79 14.36 -14.82
CA PRO A 2 -15.42 15.26 -13.85
C PRO A 2 -14.36 15.83 -12.91
N ARG A 3 -14.53 17.09 -12.47
CA ARG A 3 -13.57 17.82 -11.61
C ARG A 3 -13.23 17.06 -10.31
N ARG A 4 -14.19 16.26 -9.83
CA ARG A 4 -14.00 15.36 -8.69
C ARG A 4 -12.91 14.32 -8.93
N ASP A 5 -12.86 13.72 -10.11
CA ASP A 5 -11.87 12.68 -10.42
C ASP A 5 -10.47 13.29 -10.54
N GLN A 6 -10.37 14.51 -11.06
CA GLN A 6 -9.11 15.26 -11.09
C GLN A 6 -8.61 15.58 -9.67
N ALA A 7 -9.50 16.05 -8.80
CA ALA A 7 -9.15 16.31 -7.40
C ALA A 7 -8.72 15.04 -6.66
N LEU A 8 -9.44 13.93 -6.87
CA LEU A 8 -9.06 12.62 -6.32
C LEU A 8 -7.70 12.15 -6.83
N ALA A 9 -7.43 12.31 -8.13
CA ALA A 9 -6.14 11.96 -8.72
C ALA A 9 -4.98 12.76 -8.09
N VAL A 10 -5.18 14.07 -7.86
CA VAL A 10 -4.18 14.91 -7.17
C VAL A 10 -3.97 14.43 -5.74
N VAL A 11 -5.03 14.14 -4.99
CA VAL A 11 -4.93 13.60 -3.62
C VAL A 11 -4.15 12.28 -3.60
N VAL A 12 -4.47 11.37 -4.51
CA VAL A 12 -3.75 10.09 -4.64
C VAL A 12 -2.28 10.32 -4.95
N ALA A 13 -1.97 11.22 -5.89
CA ALA A 13 -0.59 11.56 -6.26
C ALA A 13 0.19 12.14 -5.07
N VAL A 14 -0.43 13.01 -4.27
CA VAL A 14 0.19 13.58 -3.07
C VAL A 14 0.45 12.50 -2.03
N ILE A 15 -0.52 11.63 -1.74
CA ILE A 15 -0.36 10.50 -0.80
C ILE A 15 0.81 9.59 -1.23
N TRP A 16 0.90 9.29 -2.54
CA TRP A 16 2.00 8.49 -3.08
C TRP A 16 3.34 9.24 -3.03
N GLY A 17 3.36 10.54 -3.31
CA GLY A 17 4.56 11.38 -3.19
C GLY A 17 5.12 11.41 -1.76
N CYS A 18 4.24 11.60 -0.77
CA CYS A 18 4.61 11.60 0.65
C CYS A 18 5.22 10.26 1.11
N ASN A 19 4.90 9.15 0.46
CA ASN A 19 5.50 7.85 0.80
C ASN A 19 7.02 7.85 0.59
N PHE A 20 7.55 8.53 -0.43
CA PHE A 20 8.99 8.59 -0.66
C PHE A 20 9.72 9.31 0.48
N VAL A 21 9.15 10.42 0.96
CA VAL A 21 9.69 11.18 2.10
C VAL A 21 9.68 10.32 3.36
N ALA A 22 8.58 9.63 3.64
CA ALA A 22 8.45 8.75 4.79
C ALA A 22 9.43 7.57 4.74
N ILE A 23 9.65 6.97 3.56
CA ILE A 23 10.63 5.90 3.38
C ILE A 23 12.04 6.41 3.62
N HIS A 24 12.40 7.55 3.03
CA HIS A 24 13.73 8.13 3.21
C HIS A 24 14.00 8.44 4.70
N ALA A 25 13.05 9.07 5.39
CA ALA A 25 13.17 9.35 6.82
C ALA A 25 13.24 8.07 7.67
N GLY A 26 12.41 7.06 7.36
CA GLY A 26 12.39 5.81 8.12
C GLY A 26 13.66 4.98 7.98
N LEU A 27 14.31 5.01 6.82
CA LEU A 27 15.56 4.28 6.56
C LEU A 27 16.77 4.88 7.29
N THR A 28 16.68 6.11 7.79
CA THR A 28 17.74 6.73 8.61
C THR A 28 17.82 6.10 10.00
N GLU A 29 16.68 5.71 10.57
CA GLU A 29 16.56 5.26 11.97
C GLU A 29 16.33 3.74 12.10
N VAL A 30 15.74 3.11 11.07
CA VAL A 30 15.27 1.71 11.14
C VAL A 30 15.95 0.86 10.08
N PRO A 31 16.44 -0.36 10.43
CA PRO A 31 16.99 -1.29 9.45
C PRO A 31 16.01 -1.56 8.28
N PRO A 32 16.49 -1.63 7.03
CA PRO A 32 15.62 -1.67 5.85
C PRO A 32 14.56 -2.79 5.86
N PHE A 33 14.95 -4.00 6.25
CA PHE A 33 14.03 -5.15 6.29
C PHE A 33 12.98 -5.05 7.40
N LEU A 34 13.33 -4.44 8.54
CA LEU A 34 12.37 -4.22 9.62
C LEU A 34 11.36 -3.14 9.24
N PHE A 35 11.83 -2.04 8.64
CA PHE A 35 10.96 -0.98 8.15
C PHE A 35 9.98 -1.50 7.09
N LEU A 36 10.48 -2.34 6.16
CA LEU A 36 9.65 -3.08 5.21
C LEU A 36 8.59 -3.92 5.93
N ALA A 37 8.99 -4.75 6.89
CA ALA A 37 8.05 -5.63 7.61
C ALA A 37 6.95 -4.83 8.32
N ILE A 38 7.30 -3.76 9.04
CA ILE A 38 6.32 -2.89 9.72
C ILE A 38 5.34 -2.30 8.71
N ARG A 39 5.83 -1.75 7.59
CA ARG A 39 4.98 -1.15 6.55
C ARG A 39 3.98 -2.17 5.99
N PHE A 40 4.43 -3.37 5.66
CA PHE A 40 3.55 -4.42 5.13
C PHE A 40 2.58 -4.96 6.17
N VAL A 41 2.99 -5.08 7.44
CA VAL A 41 2.10 -5.49 8.53
C VAL A 41 0.98 -4.47 8.74
N LEU A 42 1.30 -3.17 8.71
CA LEU A 42 0.31 -2.10 8.84
C LEU A 42 -0.72 -2.11 7.70
N VAL A 43 -0.35 -2.57 6.51
CA VAL A 43 -1.30 -2.75 5.38
C VAL A 43 -2.04 -4.08 5.48
N ALA A 44 -1.33 -5.16 5.79
CA ALA A 44 -1.90 -6.51 5.83
C ALA A 44 -2.87 -6.69 7.00
N PHE A 45 -2.62 -6.10 8.16
CA PHE A 45 -3.48 -6.21 9.34
C PHE A 45 -4.93 -5.75 9.06
N PRO A 46 -5.20 -4.52 8.61
CA PRO A 46 -6.55 -4.13 8.24
C PRO A 46 -7.07 -4.93 7.05
N LEU A 47 -6.22 -5.26 6.07
CA LEU A 47 -6.65 -6.03 4.90
C LEU A 47 -7.22 -7.40 5.30
N VAL A 48 -6.54 -8.13 6.19
CA VAL A 48 -6.97 -9.46 6.65
C VAL A 48 -8.25 -9.38 7.49
N LEU A 49 -8.47 -8.29 8.22
CA LEU A 49 -9.66 -8.10 9.05
C LEU A 49 -10.88 -7.64 8.26
N PHE A 50 -10.71 -6.74 7.30
CA PHE A 50 -11.82 -6.10 6.58
C PHE A 50 -12.12 -6.72 5.22
N VAL A 51 -11.15 -7.37 4.58
CA VAL A 51 -11.33 -7.92 3.22
C VAL A 51 -11.66 -9.41 3.29
N PRO A 52 -12.83 -9.84 2.78
CA PRO A 52 -13.17 -11.25 2.68
C PRO A 52 -12.14 -12.02 1.85
N ARG A 53 -11.89 -13.29 2.21
CA ARG A 53 -10.97 -14.15 1.45
C ARG A 53 -11.40 -14.23 -0.03
N PRO A 54 -10.47 -14.10 -0.98
CA PRO A 54 -10.78 -14.24 -2.40
C PRO A 54 -11.39 -15.61 -2.69
N LYS A 55 -12.46 -15.63 -3.50
CA LYS A 55 -13.07 -16.89 -4.00
C LYS A 55 -12.33 -17.46 -5.22
N ALA A 56 -11.25 -16.83 -5.65
CA ALA A 56 -10.48 -17.25 -6.81
C ALA A 56 -9.72 -18.56 -6.50
N SER A 57 -9.67 -19.47 -7.47
CA SER A 57 -8.88 -20.69 -7.34
C SER A 57 -7.39 -20.34 -7.33
N TRP A 58 -6.58 -21.05 -6.54
CA TRP A 58 -5.12 -20.83 -6.52
C TRP A 58 -4.49 -21.01 -7.89
N GLN A 59 -5.08 -21.85 -8.75
CA GLN A 59 -4.67 -22.02 -10.14
C GLN A 59 -4.78 -20.72 -10.94
N ALA A 60 -5.82 -19.92 -10.72
CA ALA A 60 -5.97 -18.62 -11.38
C ALA A 60 -4.95 -17.58 -10.87
N VAL A 61 -4.51 -17.68 -9.62
CA VAL A 61 -3.53 -16.75 -9.05
C VAL A 61 -2.09 -17.12 -9.43
N VAL A 62 -1.76 -18.41 -9.57
CA VAL A 62 -0.42 -18.87 -9.97
C VAL A 62 -0.19 -18.76 -11.49
N ALA A 63 -1.26 -18.77 -12.29
CA ALA A 63 -1.16 -18.69 -13.75
C ALA A 63 -0.91 -17.27 -14.31
N VAL A 64 -1.01 -16.24 -13.48
CA VAL A 64 -0.76 -14.81 -13.82
C VAL A 64 0.59 -14.38 -13.27
#